data_AF-M0MT62-F1
#
_entry.id   AF-M0MT62-F1
#
_cell.length_a   1.000
_cell.length_b   1.000
_cell.length_c   1.000
_cell.angle_alpha   90.00
_cell.angle_beta   90.00
_cell.angle_gamma   90.00
#
_symmetry.space_group_name_H-M   'P 1'
#
loop_
_entity.id
_entity.type
_entity.pdbx_description
1 polymer ?
#
loop_
_entity_poly.entity_id
_entity_poly.type
_entity_poly.pdbx_seq_one_letter_code
_entity_poly.pdbx_strand_id
1 'polypeptide(L)' 'MPHSARRGAGEVLVRTSGHAAAARALNNSEEVVREHYSHIEAGDLADQMTSAFEEVGSTG' A
#
# COMPACT_ATOMS: atom_id res chain seq x y z
N MET A 1 -11.32 21.83 3.11
CA MET A 1 -10.05 21.50 2.42
C MET A 1 -10.26 20.29 1.51
N PRO A 2 -10.16 20.41 0.18
CA PRO A 2 -10.45 19.34 -0.77
C PRO A 2 -9.22 18.43 -0.99
N HIS A 3 -8.64 17.88 0.09
CA HIS A 3 -7.46 17.00 0.03
C HIS A 3 -7.79 15.51 0.28
N SER A 4 -8.91 15.19 0.95
CA SER A 4 -9.25 13.82 1.35
C SER A 4 -9.67 12.92 0.18
N ALA A 5 -10.45 13.42 -0.77
CA ALA A 5 -10.99 12.61 -1.87
C ALA A 5 -9.89 12.11 -2.84
N ARG A 6 -8.88 12.93 -3.13
CA ARG A 6 -7.76 12.54 -4.01
C ARG A 6 -6.79 11.58 -3.33
N ARG A 7 -6.59 11.72 -2.01
CA ARG A 7 -5.76 10.81 -1.22
C ARG A 7 -6.39 9.42 -1.13
N GLY A 8 -7.71 9.35 -0.92
CA GLY A 8 -8.44 8.08 -0.91
C GLY A 8 -8.39 7.34 -2.26
N ALA A 9 -8.53 8.05 -3.38
CA ALA A 9 -8.42 7.43 -4.70
C ALA A 9 -7.02 6.87 -4.99
N GLY A 10 -5.96 7.57 -4.58
CA GLY A 10 -4.59 7.06 -4.72
C GLY A 10 -4.30 5.86 -3.83
N GLU A 11 -4.81 5.83 -2.60
CA GLU A 11 -4.71 4.67 -1.70
C GLU A 11 -5.35 3.42 -2.30
N VAL A 12 -6.55 3.55 -2.86
CA VAL A 12 -7.27 2.45 -3.54
C VAL A 12 -6.47 1.95 -4.74
N LEU A 13 -5.90 2.86 -5.55
CA LEU A 13 -5.11 2.48 -6.72
C LEU A 13 -3.82 1.74 -6.33
N VAL A 14 -3.10 2.18 -5.30
CA VAL A 14 -1.88 1.50 -4.85
C VAL A 14 -2.18 0.11 -4.31
N ARG A 15 -3.22 -0.05 -3.49
CA ARG A 15 -3.62 -1.37 -2.94
C ARG A 15 -4.09 -2.35 -4.01
N THR A 16 -4.78 -1.86 -5.04
CA THR A 16 -5.38 -2.74 -6.07
C THR A 16 -4.43 -3.05 -7.21
N SER A 17 -3.55 -2.11 -7.56
CA SER A 17 -2.79 -2.15 -8.82
C SER A 17 -1.28 -1.93 -8.63
N GLY A 18 -0.82 -1.62 -7.42
CA GLY A 18 0.57 -1.35 -7.09
C GLY A 18 1.06 0.06 -7.49
N HIS A 19 2.22 0.43 -6.95
CA HIS A 19 2.84 1.76 -7.09
C HIS A 19 3.04 2.20 -8.55
N ALA A 20 3.52 1.31 -9.43
CA ALA A 20 3.80 1.64 -10.83
C ALA A 20 2.53 1.97 -11.64
N ALA A 21 1.44 1.23 -11.43
CA ALA A 21 0.17 1.49 -12.12
C ALA A 21 -0.51 2.75 -11.56
N ALA A 22 -0.46 2.95 -10.24
CA ALA A 22 -0.96 4.16 -9.60
C ALA A 22 -0.21 5.42 -10.08
N ALA A 23 1.11 5.34 -10.28
CA ALA A 23 1.91 6.44 -10.81
C ALA A 23 1.43 6.90 -12.19
N ARG A 24 1.15 5.96 -13.11
CA ARG A 24 0.59 6.28 -14.43
C ARG A 24 -0.80 6.92 -14.32
N ALA A 25 -1.68 6.35 -13.48
CA ALA A 25 -3.04 6.85 -13.30
C ALA A 25 -3.08 8.26 -12.67
N LEU A 26 -2.14 8.56 -11.77
CA LEU A 26 -2.03 9.84 -11.08
C LEU A 26 -1.16 10.86 -11.84
N ASN A 27 -0.61 10.48 -13.00
CA ASN A 27 0.35 11.28 -13.76
C ASN A 27 1.52 11.78 -12.89
N ASN A 28 2.13 10.86 -12.14
CA ASN A 28 3.27 11.10 -11.25
C ASN A 28 4.38 10.09 -11.49
N SER A 29 5.58 10.34 -10.94
CA SER A 29 6.64 9.33 -10.90
C SER A 29 6.31 8.25 -9.88
N GLU A 30 6.81 7.04 -10.12
CA GLU A 30 6.63 5.93 -9.16
C GLU A 30 7.31 6.22 -7.82
N GLU A 31 8.45 6.91 -7.83
CA GLU A 31 9.15 7.35 -6.62
C GLU A 31 8.26 8.23 -5.73
N VAL A 32 7.59 9.23 -6.31
CA VAL A 32 6.67 10.11 -5.58
C VAL A 32 5.47 9.34 -5.01
N VAL A 33 4.94 8.38 -5.78
CA VAL A 33 3.84 7.53 -5.30
C VAL A 33 4.31 6.61 -4.17
N ARG A 34 5.50 6.00 -4.28
CA ARG A 34 6.09 5.18 -3.20
C ARG A 34 6.33 5.98 -1.93
N GLU A 35 6.85 7.19 -2.04
CA GLU A 35 7.04 8.05 -0.87
C GLU A 35 5.69 8.33 -0.18
N HIS A 36 4.68 8.77 -0.95
CA HIS A 36 3.38 9.16 -0.42
C HIS A 36 2.53 8.01 0.14
N TYR A 37 2.75 6.78 -0.34
CA TYR A 37 1.97 5.60 0.03
C TYR A 37 2.81 4.48 0.66
N SER A 38 4.03 4.78 1.11
CA SER A 38 4.96 3.84 1.77
C SER A 38 4.36 3.10 2.97
N HIS A 39 3.39 3.70 3.67
CA HIS A 39 2.68 3.08 4.78
C HIS A 39 1.85 1.86 4.38
N ILE A 40 1.46 1.75 3.12
CA ILE A 40 0.68 0.61 2.61
C ILE A 40 1.56 -0.64 2.57
N GLU A 41 2.76 -0.57 1.98
CA GLU A 41 3.71 -1.69 1.95
C GLU A 41 4.15 -2.11 3.36
N ALA A 42 4.34 -1.14 4.27
CA ALA A 42 4.68 -1.44 5.66
C ALA A 42 3.56 -2.18 6.39
N GLY A 43 2.30 -1.80 6.15
CA GLY A 43 1.12 -2.47 6.71
C GLY A 43 0.95 -3.89 6.17
N ASP A 44 1.00 -4.05 4.85
CA ASP A 44 0.85 -5.36 4.19
C ASP A 44 1.95 -6.34 4.62
N LEU A 45 3.18 -5.86 4.85
CA LEU A 45 4.28 -6.67 5.35
C LEU A 45 4.06 -7.09 6.81
N ALA A 46 3.57 -6.18 7.66
CA ALA A 46 3.27 -6.49 9.05
C ALA A 46 2.15 -7.54 9.18
N ASP A 47 1.11 -7.45 8.34
CA ASP A 47 0.03 -8.43 8.29
C ASP A 47 0.56 -9.80 7.85
N GLN A 48 1.38 -9.86 6.79
CA GLN A 48 2.02 -11.10 6.33
C GLN A 48 2.91 -11.73 7.41
N MET A 49 3.71 -10.93 8.11
CA MET A 49 4.54 -11.40 9.21
C MET A 49 3.68 -11.98 10.34
N THR A 50 2.59 -11.28 10.70
CA THR A 50 1.66 -11.75 11.73
C THR A 50 1.05 -13.10 11.35
N SER A 51 0.54 -13.25 10.13
CA SER A 51 0.01 -14.53 9.66
C SER A 51 1.06 -15.65 9.66
N ALA A 52 2.30 -15.35 9.27
CA ALA A 52 3.39 -16.33 9.32
C ALA A 52 3.72 -16.77 10.76
N PHE A 53 3.70 -15.85 11.73
CA PHE A 53 3.90 -16.20 13.14
C PHE A 53 2.75 -17.06 13.69
N GLU A 54 1.50 -16.78 13.30
CA GLU A 54 0.34 -17.58 13.69
C GLU A 54 0.40 -19.01 13.12
N GLU A 55 0.80 -19.17 11.86
CA GLU A 55 0.95 -20.50 11.22
C GLU A 55 2.04 -21.34 11.91
N VAL A 56 3.19 -20.73 12.20
CA VAL A 56 4.30 -21.39 12.89
C VAL A 56 3.93 -21.71 14.35
N GLY A 57 3.23 -20.81 15.04
CA GLY A 57 2.81 -20.98 16.43
C GLY A 57 1.66 -21.97 16.63
N SER A 58 0.81 -22.18 15.61
CA SER A 58 -0.29 -23.15 15.65
C SER A 58 0.14 -24.59 15.32
N THR A 59 1.39 -24.80 14.90
CA THR A 59 1.94 -26.13 14.56
C THR A 59 2.70 -26.78 15.75
N GLY A 60 2.58 -26.23 16.96
CA GLY A 60 3.21 -26.73 18.19
C GLY A 60 2.27 -27.49 19.11
#